data_AF-A0A7W7VX44-F1
#
_entry.id   AF-A0A7W7VX44-F1
#
_cell.length_a   1.000
_cell.length_b   1.000
_cell.length_c   1.000
_cell.angle_alpha   90.00
_cell.angle_beta   90.00
_cell.angle_gamma   90.00
#
_symmetry.space_group_name_H-M   'P 1'
#
loop_
_entity.id
_entity.type
_entity.pdbx_description
1 polymer ?
#
loop_
_entity_poly.entity_id
_entity_poly.type
_entity_poly.pdbx_seq_one_letter_code
_entity_poly.pdbx_strand_id
1 'polypeptide(L)' 'MTRTVLGHDDDLLAEARRLFGTTTQVATVTTASLDAVKLARRTELADAIANGEFRLLDEPGAQAAV' A
#
# COMPACT_ATOMS: atom_id res chain seq x y z
N MET A 1 15.08 -3.81 11.56
CA MET A 1 14.56 -2.45 11.34
C MET A 1 15.72 -1.47 11.43
N THR A 2 15.82 -0.55 10.48
CA THR A 2 16.78 0.56 10.54
C THR A 2 16.17 1.66 11.40
N ARG A 3 16.94 2.18 12.37
CA ARG A 3 16.49 3.30 13.19
C ARG A 3 16.71 4.59 12.42
N THR A 4 15.62 5.29 12.10
CA THR A 4 15.64 6.57 11.40
C THR A 4 15.09 7.67 12.31
N VAL A 5 15.71 8.84 12.29
CA VAL A 5 15.22 10.05 12.99
C VAL A 5 14.56 10.95 11.96
N LEU A 6 13.27 11.26 12.14
CA LEU A 6 12.46 12.05 11.21
C LEU A 6 11.67 13.10 11.99
N GLY A 7 11.74 14.36 11.57
CA GLY A 7 10.84 15.41 12.08
C GLY A 7 9.43 15.23 11.54
N HIS A 8 8.43 15.46 12.37
CA HIS A 8 7.01 15.43 12.01
C HIS A 8 6.32 16.65 12.60
N ASP A 9 5.28 17.10 11.93
CA ASP A 9 4.32 18.03 12.51
C ASP A 9 3.47 17.29 13.55
N ASP A 10 3.44 17.81 14.79
CA ASP A 10 2.76 17.16 15.91
C ASP A 10 1.23 17.17 15.76
N ASP A 11 0.66 18.19 15.13
CA ASP A 11 -0.79 18.28 14.90
C ASP A 11 -1.23 17.27 13.84
N LEU A 12 -0.47 17.16 12.75
CA LEU A 12 -0.69 16.16 11.71
C LEU A 12 -0.53 14.74 12.28
N LEU A 13 0.49 14.51 13.10
CA LEU A 13 0.72 13.21 13.72
C LEU A 13 -0.40 12.84 14.70
N ALA A 14 -0.92 13.81 15.45
CA ALA A 14 -2.06 13.61 16.34
C ALA A 14 -3.33 13.26 15.55
N GLU A 15 -3.57 13.90 14.41
CA GLU A 15 -4.68 13.56 13.52
C GLU A 15 -4.54 12.16 12.93
N ALA A 16 -3.36 11.82 12.40
CA ALA A 16 -3.08 10.50 11.87
C ALA A 16 -3.24 9.41 12.95
N ARG A 17 -2.83 9.67 14.19
CA ARG A 17 -3.05 8.76 15.33
C ARG A 17 -4.53 8.52 15.59
N ARG A 18 -5.36 9.56 15.55
CA ARG A 18 -6.82 9.44 15.69
C ARG A 18 -7.42 8.63 14.54
N LEU A 19 -7.02 8.93 13.30
CA LEU A 19 -7.54 8.28 12.10
C LEU A 19 -7.17 6.79 12.05
N PHE A 20 -5.92 6.45 12.37
CA PHE A 20 -5.44 5.06 12.36
C PHE A 20 -5.65 4.32 13.70
N GLY A 21 -6.17 4.98 14.74
CA GLY A 21 -6.34 4.39 16.07
C GLY A 21 -5.03 3.93 16.73
N THR A 22 -3.92 4.62 16.46
CA THR A 22 -2.59 4.22 16.91
C THR A 22 -2.11 5.04 18.10
N THR A 23 -1.39 4.39 19.02
CA THR A 23 -0.87 5.03 20.24
C THR A 23 0.58 5.49 20.12
N THR A 24 1.36 4.90 19.20
CA THR A 24 2.78 5.20 19.01
C THR A 24 3.04 5.77 17.63
N GLN A 25 3.98 6.72 17.54
CA GLN A 25 4.40 7.31 16.26
C GLN A 25 4.85 6.27 15.24
N VAL A 26 5.60 5.25 15.69
CA VAL A 26 6.09 4.17 14.82
C VAL A 26 4.92 3.38 14.22
N ALA A 27 3.91 3.07 15.01
CA ALA A 27 2.71 2.40 14.52
C ALA A 27 1.96 3.28 13.51
N THR A 28 1.80 4.58 13.79
CA THR A 28 1.16 5.52 12.88
C THR A 28 1.87 5.58 11.53
N VAL A 29 3.21 5.76 11.54
CA VAL A 29 4.02 5.88 10.31
C VAL A 29 4.02 4.57 9.53
N THR A 30 4.14 3.44 10.21
CA THR A 30 4.12 2.12 9.56
C THR A 30 2.78 1.87 8.89
N THR A 31 1.67 2.15 9.58
CA THR A 31 0.32 2.00 9.03
C THR A 31 0.07 2.95 7.87
N ALA A 32 0.42 4.22 8.00
CA ALA A 32 0.29 5.21 6.92
C ALA A 32 1.11 4.80 5.69
N SER A 33 2.33 4.32 5.89
CA SER A 33 3.20 3.84 4.80
C SER A 33 2.62 2.60 4.12
N LEU A 34 2.08 1.66 4.90
CA LEU A 34 1.42 0.47 4.35
C LEU A 34 0.19 0.84 3.52
N ASP A 35 -0.60 1.80 3.98
CA ASP A 35 -1.79 2.25 3.25
C ASP A 35 -1.42 2.96 1.94
N ALA A 36 -0.38 3.80 1.96
CA ALA A 36 0.16 4.43 0.75
C ALA A 36 0.66 3.39 -0.27
N VAL A 37 1.37 2.36 0.18
CA VAL A 37 1.81 1.26 -0.70
C VAL A 37 0.62 0.48 -1.25
N LYS A 38 -0.39 0.17 -0.43
CA LYS A 38 -1.61 -0.50 -0.90
C LYS A 38 -2.37 0.33 -1.92
N LEU A 39 -2.43 1.65 -1.73
CA LEU A 39 -3.04 2.55 -2.71
C LEU A 39 -2.25 2.51 -4.03
N ALA A 40 -0.93 2.67 -3.99
CA ALA A 40 -0.09 2.60 -5.18
C ALA A 40 -0.26 1.27 -5.95
N ARG A 41 -0.25 0.14 -5.24
CA ARG A 41 -0.48 -1.18 -5.86
C ARG A 41 -1.87 -1.33 -6.47
N ARG A 42 -2.90 -0.75 -5.86
CA ARG A 42 -4.26 -0.75 -6.43
C ARG A 42 -4.33 0.08 -7.70
N THR A 43 -3.63 1.22 -7.76
CA THR A 43 -3.52 2.03 -8.98
C THR A 43 -2.77 1.28 -10.07
N GLU A 44 -1.60 0.70 -9.76
CA GLU A 44 -0.83 -0.12 -10.72
C GLU A 44 -1.68 -1.27 -11.29
N LEU A 45 -2.45 -1.94 -10.43
CA LEU A 45 -3.36 -3.00 -10.85
C LEU A 45 -4.49 -2.47 -11.75
N ALA A 46 -5.10 -1.34 -11.39
CA ALA A 46 -6.16 -0.73 -12.20
C ALA A 46 -5.64 -0.30 -13.57
N ASP A 47 -4.42 0.25 -13.62
CA ASP A 47 -3.75 0.63 -14.85
C ASP A 47 -3.41 -0.59 -15.71
N ALA A 48 -2.90 -1.68 -15.13
CA ALA A 48 -2.63 -2.92 -15.85
C ALA A 48 -3.91 -3.57 -16.42
N ILE A 49 -5.04 -3.49 -15.70
CA ILE A 49 -6.35 -3.91 -16.19
C ILE A 49 -6.78 -3.03 -17.36
N ALA A 50 -6.66 -1.70 -17.23
CA ALA A 50 -7.04 -0.75 -18.29
C ALA A 50 -6.19 -0.91 -19.55
N ASN A 51 -4.91 -1.21 -19.41
CA ASN A 51 -3.98 -1.45 -20.51
C ASN A 51 -4.11 -2.85 -21.13
N GLY A 52 -4.98 -3.71 -20.59
CA GLY A 52 -5.20 -5.07 -21.09
C GLY A 52 -4.06 -6.05 -20.79
N GLU A 53 -3.13 -5.67 -19.91
CA GLU A 53 -2.00 -6.49 -19.47
C GLU A 53 -2.39 -7.47 -18.35
N PHE A 54 -3.58 -7.28 -17.75
CA PHE A 54 -4.08 -8.10 -16.66
C PHE A 54 -5.19 -9.06 -17.13
N ARG A 55 -4.84 -10.34 -17.31
CA ARG A 55 -5.81 -11.41 -17.61
C ARG A 55 -6.39 -11.94 -16.29
N LEU A 56 -7.57 -11.46 -15.91
CA LEU A 56 -8.20 -11.75 -14.61
C LEU A 56 -8.66 -13.21 -14.44
N LEU A 57 -8.72 -13.97 -15.54
CA LEU A 57 -9.06 -15.39 -15.58
C LEU A 57 -8.07 -16.09 -16.52
N ASP A 58 -7.16 -16.89 -15.95
CA ASP A 58 -6.69 -18.05 -16.69
C ASP A 58 -7.87 -19.02 -16.74
N GLU A 59 -8.35 -19.33 -17.94
CA GLU A 59 -9.11 -20.56 -18.13
C GLU A 59 -8.24 -21.71 -17.63
N PRO A 60 -8.72 -22.59 -16.74
CA PRO A 60 -7.93 -23.69 -16.20
C PRO A 60 -7.68 -24.70 -17.32
N GLY A 61 -6.62 -24.49 -18.11
CA GLY A 61 -6.36 -25.30 -19.28
C GLY A 61 -5.23 -24.86 -20.20
N ALA A 62 -4.68 -23.64 -20.07
CA ALA A 62 -3.52 -23.25 -20.88
C ALA A 62 -2.17 -23.71 -20.27
N GLN A 63 -2.07 -25.00 -19.92
CA GLN A 63 -0.78 -25.68 -20.01
C GLN A 63 -0.58 -26.08 -21.48
N ALA A 64 0.20 -25.29 -22.21
CA ALA A 64 0.89 -25.67 -23.45
C ALA A 64 1.72 -24.45 -23.89
N ALA A 65 2.92 -24.53 -24.43
CA ALA A 65 3.87 -25.59 -24.69
C ALA A 65 5.08 -24.89 -25.32
N VAL A 66 6.26 -25.50 -25.18
CA VAL A 66 7.55 -25.15 -25.83
C VAL A 66 8.33 -24.01 -25.20
#